data_AF-A0A2J6IEV5-F1
#
_entry.id   AF-A0A2J6IEV5-F1
#
_cell.length_a   1.000
_cell.length_b   1.000
_cell.length_c   1.000
_cell.angle_alpha   90.00
_cell.angle_beta   90.00
_cell.angle_gamma   90.00
#
_symmetry.space_group_name_H-M   'P 1'
#
loop_
_entity.id
_entity.type
_entity.pdbx_description
1 polymer ?
#
loop_
_entity_poly.entity_id
_entity_poly.type
_entity_poly.pdbx_seq_one_letter_code
_entity_poly.pdbx_strand_id
1 'polypeptide(L)'
;MRFIYISFIYVYRLAIGIAALFNKKAAQWVNGRRKIFKRIKNSLNSEENIIWFHCASLGEFEQGRPIIENLKKKTSRNNNIPYFFLTFWL
;
A
#
# COMPACT_ATOMS: atom_id res chain seq x y z
N MET A 1 4.63 20.00 21.04
CA MET A 1 3.80 18.90 20.48
C MET A 1 4.42 18.25 19.25
N ARG A 2 4.73 18.99 18.18
CA ARG A 2 5.33 18.43 16.95
C ARG A 2 6.65 17.67 17.18
N PHE A 3 7.54 18.22 18.02
CA PHE A 3 8.82 17.59 18.34
C PHE A 3 8.66 16.21 18.98
N ILE A 4 7.83 16.10 20.02
CA ILE A 4 7.55 14.83 20.73
C ILE A 4 6.93 13.81 19.78
N TYR A 5 5.96 14.23 18.96
CA TYR A 5 5.31 13.37 17.97
C TYR A 5 6.30 12.79 16.96
N ILE A 6 7.16 13.64 16.39
CA ILE A 6 8.18 13.22 15.43
C ILE A 6 9.20 12.29 16.09
N SER A 7 9.66 12.61 17.31
CA SER A 7 10.58 11.76 18.07
C SER A 7 9.97 10.38 18.33
N PHE A 8 8.69 10.33 18.71
CA PHE A 8 7.98 9.07 18.93
C PHE A 8 7.89 8.23 17.65
N ILE A 9 7.59 8.84 16.50
CA ILE A 9 7.56 8.14 15.20
C ILE A 9 8.92 7.51 14.88
N TYR A 10 10.03 8.24 15.09
CA TYR A 10 11.36 7.71 14.82
C TYR A 10 11.72 6.57 15.76
N VAL A 11 11.44 6.71 17.05
CA VAL A 11 11.67 5.66 18.05
C VAL A 11 10.84 4.41 17.73
N TYR A 12 9.57 4.58 17.40
CA TYR A 12 8.69 3.47 17.02
C TYR A 12 9.19 2.75 15.77
N ARG A 13 9.65 3.51 14.77
CA ARG A 13 10.25 2.94 13.56
C ARG A 13 11.50 2.11 13.85
N LEU A 14 12.36 2.58 14.76
CA LEU A 14 13.54 1.83 15.21
C LEU A 14 13.14 0.57 15.98
N ALA A 15 12.19 0.69 16.92
CA ALA A 15 11.70 -0.42 17.72
C ALA A 15 11.12 -1.55 16.85
N ILE A 16 10.33 -1.22 15.81
CA ILE A 16 9.84 -2.26 14.89
C ILE A 16 10.96 -2.82 14.01
N GLY A 17 11.94 -2.00 13.62
CA GLY A 17 13.12 -2.48 12.91
C GLY A 17 13.86 -3.57 13.70
N ILE A 18 14.01 -3.38 15.01
CA ILE A 18 14.59 -4.38 15.92
C ILE A 18 13.65 -5.57 16.09
N ALA A 19 12.36 -5.34 16.35
CA ALA A 19 11.37 -6.40 16.52
C ALA A 19 11.23 -7.30 15.28
N ALA A 20 11.48 -6.77 14.09
CA ALA A 20 11.49 -7.51 12.83
C ALA A 20 12.56 -8.61 12.77
N LEU A 21 13.63 -8.51 13.56
CA LEU A 21 14.64 -9.57 13.65
C LEU A 21 14.12 -10.81 14.37
N PHE A 22 13.15 -10.64 15.27
CA PHE A 22 12.63 -11.70 16.13
C PHE A 22 11.19 -12.13 15.79
N ASN A 23 10.45 -11.32 15.02
CA ASN A 23 9.04 -11.55 14.74
C ASN A 23 8.71 -11.44 13.24
N LYS A 24 8.12 -12.51 12.69
CA LYS A 24 7.73 -12.61 11.28
C LYS A 24 6.71 -11.54 10.86
N LYS A 25 5.74 -11.19 11.71
CA LYS A 25 4.76 -10.12 11.41
C LYS A 25 5.44 -8.75 11.34
N ALA A 26 6.34 -8.45 12.27
CA ALA A 26 7.13 -7.21 12.23
C ALA A 26 8.05 -7.17 11.01
N ALA A 27 8.68 -8.29 10.64
CA ALA A 27 9.47 -8.41 9.41
C ALA A 27 8.63 -8.14 8.16
N GLN A 28 7.43 -8.71 8.07
CA GLN A 28 6.49 -8.47 6.97
C GLN A 28 6.08 -7.00 6.91
N TRP A 29 5.82 -6.36 8.05
CA TRP A 29 5.49 -4.93 8.14
C TRP A 29 6.64 -4.04 7.61
N VAL A 30 7.89 -4.32 8.00
CA VAL A 30 9.07 -3.58 7.52
C VAL A 30 9.33 -3.84 6.03
N ASN A 31 9.27 -5.11 5.61
CA ASN A 31 9.55 -5.51 4.23
C ASN A 31 8.48 -5.01 3.25
N GLY A 32 7.20 -5.05 3.65
CA GLY A 32 6.08 -4.62 2.82
C GLY A 32 6.12 -3.13 2.45
N ARG A 33 6.62 -2.28 3.35
CA ARG A 33 6.80 -0.84 3.08
C ARG A 33 8.16 -0.47 2.50
N ARG A 34 9.10 -1.41 2.45
CA ARG A 34 10.42 -1.16 1.84
C ARG A 34 10.23 -0.88 0.35
N LYS A 35 10.73 0.27 -0.11
CA LYS A 35 10.66 0.71 -1.52
C LYS A 35 9.23 0.80 -2.08
N ILE A 36 8.19 0.95 -1.25
CA ILE A 36 6.81 0.98 -1.73
C ILE A 36 6.59 2.10 -2.76
N PHE A 37 7.02 3.32 -2.49
CA PHE A 37 6.94 4.45 -3.43
C PHE A 37 7.70 4.19 -4.74
N LYS A 38 8.86 3.52 -4.68
CA LYS A 38 9.61 3.16 -5.90
C LYS A 38 8.87 2.11 -6.72
N ARG A 39 8.28 1.11 -6.07
CA ARG A 39 7.48 0.08 -6.74
C ARG A 39 6.25 0.70 -7.41
N ILE A 40 5.58 1.62 -6.70
CA ILE A 40 4.43 2.37 -7.20
C ILE A 40 4.83 3.18 -8.43
N LYS A 41 5.90 3.99 -8.32
CA LYS A 41 6.39 4.80 -9.42
C LYS A 41 6.77 3.95 -10.65
N ASN A 42 7.38 2.79 -10.43
CA ASN A 42 7.76 1.88 -11.52
C ASN A 42 6.56 1.13 -12.13
N SER A 43 5.46 0.95 -11.39
CA SER A 43 4.24 0.30 -11.90
C SER A 43 3.30 1.25 -12.61
N LEU A 44 3.54 2.56 -12.54
CA LEU A 44 2.74 3.59 -13.19
C LEU A 44 3.50 4.05 -14.45
N ASN A 45 3.05 3.62 -15.63
CA ASN A 45 3.47 4.29 -16.86
C ASN A 45 2.71 5.61 -16.99
N SER A 46 3.39 6.66 -17.43
CA SER A 46 2.87 8.03 -17.46
C SER A 46 1.73 8.25 -18.48
N GLU A 47 1.48 7.28 -19.35
CA GLU A 47 0.49 7.35 -20.44
C GLU A 47 -0.75 6.49 -20.17
N GLU A 48 -0.83 5.81 -19.03
CA GLU A 48 -1.91 4.88 -18.74
C GLU A 48 -3.03 5.54 -17.94
N ASN A 49 -4.28 5.24 -18.28
CA ASN A 49 -5.43 5.63 -17.46
C ASN A 49 -5.34 4.91 -16.11
N ILE A 50 -5.34 5.65 -15.01
CA ILE A 50 -5.24 5.07 -13.65
C ILE A 50 -6.61 5.10 -12.99
N ILE A 51 -7.05 3.96 -12.47
CA ILE A 51 -8.23 3.89 -11.59
C ILE A 51 -7.73 3.76 -10.14
N TRP A 52 -8.07 4.74 -9.32
CA TRP A 52 -7.72 4.79 -7.91
C TRP A 52 -8.83 4.21 -7.04
N PHE A 53 -8.49 3.24 -6.20
CA PHE A 53 -9.41 2.71 -5.18
C PHE A 53 -8.94 3.10 -3.78
N HIS A 54 -9.84 3.73 -3.03
CA HIS A 54 -9.68 4.05 -1.62
C HIS A 54 -10.57 3.13 -0.79
N CYS A 55 -10.02 2.50 0.25
CA CYS A 55 -10.79 1.72 1.22
C CYS A 55 -10.31 2.07 2.62
N ALA A 56 -11.23 2.40 3.52
CA ALA A 56 -10.89 2.82 4.88
C ALA A 56 -10.41 1.65 5.75
N SER A 57 -10.71 0.40 5.37
CA SER A 57 -10.36 -0.79 6.13
C SER A 57 -10.12 -2.05 5.26
N LEU A 58 -9.70 -3.14 5.91
CA LEU A 58 -9.40 -4.41 5.23
C LEU A 58 -10.70 -5.10 4.83
N GLY A 59 -11.72 -5.01 5.70
CA GLY A 59 -13.05 -5.53 5.41
C GLY A 59 -13.65 -4.87 4.18
N GLU A 60 -13.53 -3.55 4.04
CA GLU A 60 -13.98 -2.82 2.85
C GLU A 60 -13.21 -3.23 1.59
N PHE A 61 -11.90 -3.45 1.70
CA PHE A 61 -11.11 -3.95 0.59
C PHE A 61 -11.54 -5.36 0.17
N GLU A 62 -11.75 -6.28 1.11
CA GLU A 62 -12.18 -7.64 0.80
C GLU A 62 -13.59 -7.67 0.19
N GLN A 63 -14.49 -6.79 0.65
CA GLN A 63 -15.82 -6.61 0.07
C GLN A 63 -15.76 -5.99 -1.34
N GLY A 64 -14.84 -5.05 -1.58
CA GLY A 64 -14.64 -4.42 -2.89
C GLY A 64 -13.83 -5.26 -3.87
N ARG A 65 -13.09 -6.28 -3.40
CA ARG A 65 -12.20 -7.12 -4.20
C ARG A 65 -12.90 -7.76 -5.43
N PRO A 66 -14.12 -8.34 -5.33
CA PRO A 66 -14.80 -8.89 -6.50
C PRO A 66 -15.08 -7.85 -7.59
N ILE A 67 -15.34 -6.60 -7.20
CA ILE A 67 -15.60 -5.49 -8.12
C ILE A 67 -14.30 -5.13 -8.86
N ILE A 68 -13.19 -4.99 -8.13
CA ILE A 68 -11.87 -4.68 -8.69
C ILE A 68 -11.44 -5.77 -9.69
N GLU A 69 -11.63 -7.05 -9.35
CA GLU A 69 -11.27 -8.17 -10.22
C GLU A 69 -12.12 -8.20 -11.51
N ASN A 70 -13.41 -7.91 -11.41
CA ASN A 70 -14.29 -7.82 -12.57
C ASN A 70 -13.98 -6.61 -13.45
N LEU A 71 -13.67 -5.45 -12.85
CA LEU A 71 -13.21 -4.27 -13.59
C LEU A 71 -11.90 -4.55 -14.32
N LYS A 72 -10.95 -5.23 -13.68
CA LYS A 72 -9.69 -5.67 -14.31
C LYS A 72 -9.94 -6.56 -15.54
N LYS A 73 -10.84 -7.55 -15.45
CA LYS A 73 -11.17 -8.42 -16.59
C LYS A 73 -11.76 -7.64 -17.76
N LYS A 74 -12.59 -6.63 -17.50
CA LYS A 74 -13.21 -5.79 -18.54
C LYS A 74 -12.20 -4.82 -19.17
N THR A 75 -11.34 -4.20 -18.37
CA THR A 75 -10.34 -3.21 -18.83
C THR A 75 -9.12 -3.84 -19.48
N SER A 76 -8.70 -5.04 -19.06
CA SER A 76 -7.60 -5.78 -19.71
C SER A 76 -7.85 -6.09 -21.20
N ARG A 77 -9.10 -5.95 -21.69
CA ARG A 77 -9.45 -6.14 -23.11
C ARG A 77 -9.12 -4.92 -23.98
N ASN A 78 -9.00 -3.73 -23.39
CA ASN A 78 -8.62 -2.47 -24.03
C ASN A 78 -7.45 -1.85 -23.24
N ASN A 79 -6.22 -2.21 -23.60
CA ASN A 79 -4.95 -1.57 -23.23
C ASN A 79 -4.75 -1.15 -21.76
N ASN A 80 -3.90 -1.92 -21.05
CA ASN A 80 -2.96 -1.49 -20.00
C ASN A 80 -3.43 -0.37 -19.06
N ILE A 81 -4.50 -0.57 -18.30
CA ILE A 81 -4.93 0.34 -17.23
C ILE A 81 -4.38 -0.19 -15.89
N PRO A 82 -3.35 0.45 -15.30
CA PRO A 82 -2.86 0.08 -13.99
C PRO A 82 -3.86 0.60 -12.95
N TYR A 83 -4.37 -0.31 -12.13
CA TYR A 83 -5.23 0.03 -11.00
C TYR A 83 -4.35 0.17 -9.75
N PHE A 84 -4.59 1.23 -9.00
CA PHE A 84 -3.81 1.53 -7.82
C PHE A 84 -4.69 1.53 -6.56
N PHE A 85 -4.29 0.73 -5.58
CA PHE A 85 -4.93 0.67 -4.27
C PHE A 85 -4.08 1.46 -3.28
N LEU A 86 -4.60 2.59 -2.81
CA LEU A 86 -3.98 3.34 -1.73
C LEU A 86 -5.08 4.02 -0.92
N THR A 87 -5.36 3.47 0.25
CA THR A 87 -4.87 3.95 1.55
C THR A 87 -5.76 3.31 2.58
N PHE A 88 -5.19 2.48 3.45
CA PHE A 88 -5.73 2.38 4.80
C PHE A 88 -5.35 3.68 5.49
N TRP A 89 -6.29 4.34 6.17
CA TRP A 89 -5.91 5.36 7.15
C TRP A 89 -4.93 4.69 8.12
N LEU A 90 -3.68 5.13 8.07
CA LEU A 90 -2.60 4.76 8.97
C LEU A 90 -2.17 6.04 9.67
#